data_AF-A0A081NU71-F1
#
_entry.id   AF-A0A081NU71-F1
#
_cell.length_a   1.000
_cell.length_b   1.000
_cell.length_c   1.000
_cell.angle_alpha   90.00
_cell.angle_beta   90.00
_cell.angle_gamma   90.00
#
_symmetry.space_group_name_H-M   'P 1'
#
loop_
_entity.id
_entity.type
_entity.pdbx_description
1 polymer ?
#
loop_
_entity_poly.entity_id
_entity_poly.type
_entity_poly.pdbx_seq_one_letter_code
_entity_poly.pdbx_strand_id
1 'polypeptide(L)'
;MLFQMCYGPEIEVIYENLRTNPGLDVKMLKTRFQYGDNGDITSLIECGLTVLEDLQFVYKDKSQFFVLQDKPWCNKEVFFKLRELSMSEDLPSDSLDKIFASLFEQLFVKPDRLFVSNIHYQINSQLMKTLVGHEKVNAWKRMMECWGLGRRIYSGFYALPQLSLMKSIIKGNEAWEGGLHPFCENIIHPVIPCLTSEGNIYRGVIFSLMALHQEGALELSYVQDLPYKSYGPKNDFNWIKVERRCDLNDALSQQKFA
;
A
#
# COMPACT_ATOMS: atom_id res chain seq x y z
N MET A 1 -3.42 16.98 0.41
CA MET A 1 -1.98 16.71 0.69
C MET A 1 -1.86 15.50 1.62
N LEU A 2 -1.59 14.34 1.04
CA LEU A 2 -1.61 12.99 1.62
C LEU A 2 -0.57 12.71 2.70
N PHE A 3 0.37 13.62 2.95
CA PHE A 3 1.58 13.34 3.75
C PHE A 3 1.84 14.45 4.78
N GLN A 4 0.87 14.65 5.68
CA GLN A 4 1.03 15.45 6.90
C GLN A 4 1.33 14.54 8.11
N MET A 5 1.54 15.11 9.30
CA MET A 5 2.14 14.47 10.49
C MET A 5 1.35 13.29 11.13
N CYS A 6 0.41 12.69 10.42
CA CYS A 6 -0.35 11.52 10.84
C CYS A 6 0.42 10.21 10.59
N TYR A 7 0.19 9.20 11.42
CA TYR A 7 0.73 7.85 11.22
C TYR A 7 -0.36 6.93 10.64
N GLY A 8 0.06 5.77 10.16
CA GLY A 8 -0.84 4.81 9.52
C GLY A 8 -1.96 4.29 10.44
N PRO A 9 -1.70 3.93 11.72
CA PRO A 9 -2.74 3.40 12.60
C PRO A 9 -3.85 4.40 12.93
N GLU A 10 -3.52 5.69 13.07
CA GLU A 10 -4.52 6.71 13.38
C GLU A 10 -5.46 6.92 12.20
N ILE A 11 -4.96 6.85 10.96
CA ILE A 11 -5.79 6.94 9.76
C ILE A 11 -6.80 5.78 9.71
N GLU A 12 -6.34 4.54 9.96
CA GLU A 12 -7.20 3.36 10.02
C GLU A 12 -8.27 3.48 11.10
N VAL A 13 -7.88 3.90 12.31
CA VAL A 13 -8.80 4.04 13.44
C VAL A 13 -9.83 5.15 13.21
N ILE A 14 -9.44 6.29 12.62
CA ILE A 14 -10.37 7.37 12.24
C ILE A 14 -11.37 6.85 11.20
N TYR A 15 -10.90 6.14 10.17
CA TYR A 15 -11.76 5.56 9.14
C TYR A 15 -12.78 4.58 9.74
N GLU A 16 -12.35 3.63 10.57
CA GLU A 16 -13.26 2.66 11.19
C GLU A 16 -14.27 3.34 12.13
N ASN A 17 -13.89 4.43 12.79
CA ASN A 17 -14.82 5.20 13.61
C ASN A 17 -15.88 5.90 12.75
N LEU A 18 -15.50 6.49 11.63
CA LEU A 18 -16.44 7.10 10.66
C LEU A 18 -17.34 6.06 10.01
N ARG A 19 -16.81 4.87 9.71
CA ARG A 19 -17.59 3.76 9.15
C ARG A 19 -18.69 3.30 10.10
N THR A 20 -18.36 3.15 11.38
CA THR A 20 -19.30 2.72 12.42
C THR A 20 -20.21 3.85 12.92
N ASN A 21 -19.79 5.11 12.78
CA ASN A 21 -20.51 6.30 13.23
C ASN A 21 -20.43 7.37 12.12
N PRO A 22 -21.29 7.31 11.09
CA PRO A 22 -21.27 8.29 10.01
C PRO A 22 -21.71 9.67 10.49
N GLY A 23 -21.21 10.72 9.82
CA GLY A 23 -21.64 12.10 10.07
C GLY A 23 -20.95 12.79 11.25
N LEU A 24 -19.77 12.31 11.67
CA LEU A 24 -18.95 12.98 12.67
C LEU A 24 -18.23 14.18 12.07
N ASP A 25 -18.12 15.26 12.84
CA ASP A 25 -17.25 16.40 12.51
C ASP A 25 -15.89 16.30 13.22
N VAL A 26 -14.96 17.21 12.88
CA VAL A 26 -13.62 17.27 13.47
C VAL A 26 -13.67 17.38 15.01
N LYS A 27 -14.62 18.16 15.54
CA LYS A 27 -14.75 18.40 16.98
C LYS A 27 -15.19 17.13 17.70
N MET A 28 -16.15 16.39 17.14
CA MET A 28 -16.62 15.11 17.65
C MET A 28 -15.52 14.05 17.61
N LEU A 29 -14.78 13.96 16.50
CA LEU A 29 -13.62 13.06 16.37
C LEU A 29 -12.55 13.38 17.41
N LYS A 30 -12.20 14.67 17.58
CA LYS A 30 -11.29 15.12 18.62
C LYS A 30 -11.75 14.67 20.01
N THR A 31 -13.00 14.94 20.37
CA THR A 31 -13.55 14.53 21.68
C THR A 31 -13.49 13.02 21.90
N ARG A 32 -13.63 12.22 20.84
CA ARG A 32 -13.54 10.74 20.92
C ARG A 32 -12.12 10.23 21.10
N PHE A 33 -11.13 10.85 20.45
CA PHE A 33 -9.75 10.35 20.44
C PHE A 33 -8.82 11.02 21.45
N GLN A 34 -9.22 12.16 22.03
CA GLN A 34 -8.41 12.88 22.99
C GLN A 34 -8.43 12.18 24.37
N TYR A 35 -7.29 11.63 24.77
CA TYR A 35 -7.11 10.98 26.07
C TYR A 35 -6.66 12.02 27.12
N GLY A 36 -7.60 12.87 27.57
CA GLY A 36 -7.40 13.89 28.61
C GLY A 36 -7.16 15.32 28.09
N ASP A 37 -7.15 16.30 28.99
CA ASP A 37 -7.12 17.73 28.63
C ASP A 37 -5.74 18.24 28.16
N ASN A 38 -4.70 17.42 28.29
CA ASN A 38 -3.34 17.80 27.91
C ASN A 38 -3.04 17.47 26.44
N GLY A 39 -2.76 18.51 25.65
CA GLY A 39 -2.40 18.41 24.24
C GLY A 39 -3.59 18.64 23.30
N ASP A 40 -3.30 19.12 22.09
CA ASP A 40 -4.31 19.33 21.05
C ASP A 40 -4.04 18.42 19.85
N ILE A 41 -4.92 17.43 19.66
CA ILE A 41 -4.83 16.47 18.55
C ILE A 41 -5.59 16.94 17.30
N THR A 42 -6.15 18.15 17.28
CA THR A 42 -6.95 18.66 16.14
C THR A 42 -6.20 18.50 14.83
N SER A 43 -4.93 18.93 14.80
CA SER A 43 -4.10 18.83 13.60
C SER A 43 -3.92 17.39 13.14
N LEU A 44 -3.76 16.41 14.05
CA LEU A 44 -3.61 15.00 13.69
C LEU A 44 -4.91 14.44 13.09
N ILE A 45 -6.07 14.80 13.65
CA ILE A 45 -7.38 14.42 13.11
C ILE A 45 -7.58 15.03 11.72
N GLU A 46 -7.32 16.33 11.55
CA GLU A 46 -7.41 17.02 10.27
C GLU A 46 -6.48 16.41 9.21
N CYS A 47 -5.25 16.06 9.61
CA CYS A 47 -4.30 15.38 8.73
C CYS A 47 -4.86 14.01 8.30
N GLY A 48 -5.35 13.20 9.25
CA GLY A 48 -5.91 11.89 8.96
C GLY A 48 -7.12 11.97 8.02
N LEU A 49 -8.03 12.91 8.27
CA LEU A 49 -9.18 13.18 7.39
C LEU A 49 -8.75 13.62 6.00
N THR A 50 -7.74 14.49 5.90
CA THR A 50 -7.19 14.92 4.60
C THR A 50 -6.66 13.73 3.81
N VAL A 51 -5.93 12.81 4.46
CA VAL A 51 -5.45 11.58 3.80
C VAL A 51 -6.62 10.71 3.33
N LEU A 52 -7.65 10.54 4.15
CA LEU A 52 -8.83 9.75 3.79
C LEU A 52 -9.63 10.39 2.64
N GLU A 53 -9.75 11.71 2.60
CA GLU A 53 -10.40 12.45 1.52
C GLU A 53 -9.58 12.35 0.22
N ASP A 54 -8.27 12.60 0.29
CA ASP A 54 -7.37 12.55 -0.87
C ASP A 54 -7.31 11.14 -1.49
N LEU A 55 -7.36 10.09 -0.66
CA LEU A 55 -7.45 8.69 -1.12
C LEU A 55 -8.88 8.26 -1.48
N GLN A 56 -9.87 9.15 -1.38
CA GLN A 56 -11.27 8.87 -1.67
C GLN A 56 -11.84 7.69 -0.85
N PHE A 57 -11.48 7.60 0.42
CA PHE A 57 -12.15 6.73 1.39
C PHE A 57 -13.36 7.40 2.03
N VAL A 58 -13.32 8.73 2.16
CA VAL A 58 -14.39 9.53 2.76
C VAL A 58 -14.70 10.74 1.88
N TYR A 59 -15.89 11.31 2.09
CA TYR A 59 -16.26 12.62 1.56
C TYR A 59 -16.78 13.51 2.70
N LYS A 60 -16.69 14.82 2.49
CA LYS A 60 -17.18 15.83 3.41
C LYS A 60 -18.45 16.47 2.90
N ASP A 61 -19.51 16.43 3.69
CA ASP A 61 -20.72 17.23 3.51
C ASP A 61 -20.80 18.28 4.62
N LYS A 62 -20.68 19.56 4.24
CA LYS A 62 -20.54 20.70 5.15
C LYS A 62 -19.36 20.51 6.14
N SER A 63 -19.65 20.16 7.39
CA SER A 63 -18.66 19.93 8.44
C SER A 63 -18.53 18.46 8.83
N GLN A 64 -19.33 17.58 8.23
CA GLN A 64 -19.45 16.17 8.61
C GLN A 64 -18.78 15.27 7.57
N PHE A 65 -18.20 14.18 8.04
CA PHE A 65 -17.49 13.21 7.21
C PHE A 65 -18.26 11.90 7.12
N PHE A 66 -18.23 11.31 5.93
CA PHE A 66 -18.95 10.08 5.60
C PHE A 66 -18.04 9.15 4.79
N VAL A 67 -18.10 7.85 5.07
CA VAL A 67 -17.38 6.85 4.28
C VAL A 67 -18.03 6.68 2.91
N LEU A 68 -17.21 6.57 1.87
CA LEU A 68 -17.70 6.35 0.49
C LEU A 68 -18.18 4.91 0.27
N GLN A 69 -17.57 3.96 0.97
CA GLN A 69 -17.93 2.54 0.92
C GLN A 69 -17.98 1.98 2.34
N ASP A 70 -19.06 1.29 2.71
CA ASP A 70 -19.12 0.57 3.99
C ASP A 70 -18.34 -0.75 3.89
N LYS A 71 -17.01 -0.64 3.89
CA LYS A 71 -16.08 -1.77 3.89
C LYS A 71 -15.04 -1.58 5.00
N PRO A 72 -14.62 -2.67 5.66
CA PRO A 72 -13.53 -2.59 6.62
C PRO A 72 -12.24 -2.13 5.93
N TRP A 73 -11.37 -1.50 6.71
CA TRP A 73 -10.08 -1.01 6.27
C TRP A 73 -9.24 -2.14 5.65
N CYS A 74 -8.59 -1.83 4.53
CA CYS A 74 -7.74 -2.79 3.83
C CYS A 74 -6.54 -2.08 3.21
N ASN A 75 -5.33 -2.43 3.67
CA ASN A 75 -4.09 -1.84 3.16
C ASN A 75 -3.91 -2.04 1.64
N LYS A 76 -4.48 -3.11 1.06
CA LYS A 76 -4.47 -3.33 -0.40
C LYS A 76 -5.16 -2.17 -1.14
N GLU A 77 -6.31 -1.72 -0.64
CA GLU A 77 -7.09 -0.63 -1.24
C GLU A 77 -6.34 0.70 -1.16
N VAL A 78 -5.59 0.93 -0.07
CA VAL A 78 -4.72 2.11 0.07
C VAL A 78 -3.70 2.16 -1.07
N PHE A 79 -3.01 1.05 -1.35
CA PHE A 79 -2.02 1.02 -2.43
C PHE A 79 -2.65 1.09 -3.82
N PHE A 80 -3.83 0.51 -4.00
CA PHE A 80 -4.60 0.69 -5.23
C PHE A 80 -4.91 2.17 -5.48
N LYS A 81 -5.39 2.90 -4.46
CA LYS A 81 -5.65 4.34 -4.54
C LYS A 81 -4.39 5.18 -4.75
N LEU A 82 -3.28 4.84 -4.09
CA LEU A 82 -1.99 5.47 -4.35
C LEU A 82 -1.51 5.21 -5.78
N ARG A 83 -1.77 4.02 -6.34
CA ARG A 83 -1.43 3.70 -7.73
C ARG A 83 -2.23 4.57 -8.70
N GLU A 84 -3.55 4.68 -8.50
CA GLU A 84 -4.41 5.59 -9.29
C GLU A 84 -3.89 7.03 -9.27
N LEU A 85 -3.53 7.55 -8.08
CA LEU A 85 -2.96 8.89 -7.94
C LEU A 85 -1.61 9.05 -8.65
N SER A 86 -0.74 8.05 -8.59
CA SER A 86 0.56 8.09 -9.26
C SER A 86 0.44 8.14 -10.79
N MET A 87 -0.63 7.55 -11.34
CA MET A 87 -0.90 7.46 -12.77
C MET A 87 -1.86 8.54 -13.28
N SER A 88 -2.53 9.27 -12.39
CA SER A 88 -3.48 10.33 -12.76
C SER A 88 -2.82 11.43 -13.60
N GLU A 89 -3.38 11.69 -14.77
CA GLU A 89 -2.97 12.81 -15.65
C GLU A 89 -3.51 14.15 -15.14
N ASP A 90 -4.58 14.14 -14.36
CA ASP A 90 -5.22 15.34 -13.81
C ASP A 90 -4.37 16.04 -12.74
N LEU A 91 -3.47 15.30 -12.08
CA LEU A 91 -2.56 15.85 -11.08
C LEU A 91 -1.28 16.39 -11.73
N PRO A 92 -0.90 17.65 -11.42
CA PRO A 92 0.38 18.21 -11.81
C PRO A 92 1.53 17.28 -11.41
N SER A 93 2.52 17.14 -12.29
CA SER A 93 3.66 16.25 -12.07
C SER A 93 4.52 16.66 -10.86
N ASP A 94 4.44 17.90 -10.43
CA ASP A 94 5.09 18.48 -9.25
C ASP A 94 4.19 18.53 -8.01
N SER A 95 2.97 17.99 -8.08
CA SER A 95 2.13 17.82 -6.89
C SER A 95 2.80 16.87 -5.90
N LEU A 96 2.81 17.26 -4.62
CA LEU A 96 3.40 16.44 -3.56
C LEU A 96 2.72 15.06 -3.49
N ASP A 97 1.42 15.01 -3.72
CA ASP A 97 0.63 13.78 -3.68
C ASP A 97 1.11 12.78 -4.73
N LYS A 98 1.33 13.23 -5.98
CA LYS A 98 1.89 12.41 -7.06
C LYS A 98 3.35 12.03 -6.82
N ILE A 99 4.15 12.96 -6.28
CA ILE A 99 5.53 12.69 -5.89
C ILE A 99 5.56 11.54 -4.87
N PHE A 100 4.85 11.66 -3.75
CA PHE A 100 4.88 10.68 -2.67
C PHE A 100 4.24 9.34 -3.07
N ALA A 101 3.18 9.36 -3.89
CA ALA A 101 2.57 8.15 -4.44
C ALA A 101 3.54 7.37 -5.36
N SER A 102 4.42 8.08 -6.08
CA SER A 102 5.39 7.47 -7.01
C SER A 102 6.75 7.13 -6.40
N LEU A 103 7.06 7.58 -5.17
CA LEU A 103 8.37 7.39 -4.55
C LEU A 103 8.83 5.93 -4.49
N PHE A 104 7.93 5.02 -4.12
CA PHE A 104 8.27 3.61 -4.04
C PHE A 104 8.73 3.08 -5.40
N GLU A 105 8.01 3.45 -6.46
CA GLU A 105 8.33 3.05 -7.83
C GLU A 105 9.68 3.63 -8.27
N GLN A 106 9.89 4.95 -8.11
CA GLN A 106 11.08 5.62 -8.64
C GLN A 106 12.36 5.25 -7.89
N LEU A 107 12.30 5.13 -6.56
CA LEU A 107 13.50 4.92 -5.74
C LEU A 107 13.89 3.45 -5.55
N PHE A 108 12.91 2.54 -5.62
CA PHE A 108 13.11 1.13 -5.30
C PHE A 108 12.82 0.21 -6.48
N VAL A 109 11.63 0.32 -7.08
CA VAL A 109 11.17 -0.66 -8.09
C VAL A 109 11.93 -0.49 -9.40
N LYS A 110 11.90 0.70 -10.00
CA LYS A 110 12.58 1.00 -11.26
C LYS A 110 14.08 0.67 -11.24
N PRO A 111 14.87 1.10 -10.23
CA PRO A 111 16.28 0.75 -10.13
C PRO A 111 16.54 -0.60 -9.45
N ASP A 112 15.49 -1.36 -9.13
CA ASP A 112 15.54 -2.66 -8.45
C ASP A 112 16.39 -2.67 -7.15
N ARG A 113 16.15 -1.69 -6.28
CA ARG A 113 16.83 -1.52 -4.98
C ARG A 113 15.94 -1.96 -3.84
N LEU A 114 16.46 -2.79 -2.93
CA LEU A 114 15.76 -3.18 -1.70
C LEU A 114 15.95 -2.18 -0.56
N PHE A 115 17.01 -1.38 -0.60
CA PHE A 115 17.33 -0.43 0.45
C PHE A 115 17.81 0.88 -0.14
N VAL A 116 17.30 1.98 0.41
CA VAL A 116 17.78 3.33 0.12
C VAL A 116 18.02 4.03 1.45
N SER A 117 19.27 4.46 1.65
CA SER A 117 19.64 5.37 2.73
C SER A 117 19.30 6.81 2.35
N ASN A 118 18.99 7.63 3.35
CA ASN A 118 18.74 9.07 3.18
C ASN A 118 17.77 9.40 2.03
N ILE A 119 16.54 8.91 2.14
CA ILE A 119 15.47 9.14 1.15
C ILE A 119 15.26 10.64 0.89
N HIS A 120 15.36 11.48 1.92
CA HIS A 120 15.22 12.93 1.80
C HIS A 120 16.20 13.52 0.77
N TYR A 121 17.48 13.10 0.81
CA TYR A 121 18.46 13.53 -0.17
C TYR A 121 18.14 13.01 -1.58
N GLN A 122 17.72 11.73 -1.70
CA GLN A 122 17.38 11.15 -3.01
C GLN A 122 16.20 11.88 -3.66
N ILE A 123 15.17 12.19 -2.89
CA ILE A 123 13.99 12.94 -3.34
C ILE A 123 14.39 14.33 -3.83
N ASN A 124 15.09 15.11 -3.00
CA ASN A 124 15.41 16.50 -3.31
C ASN A 124 16.52 16.65 -4.37
N SER A 125 17.35 15.64 -4.60
CA SER A 125 18.34 15.66 -5.69
C SER A 125 17.73 15.29 -7.05
N GLN A 126 16.63 14.54 -7.07
CA GLN A 126 15.96 14.09 -8.30
C GLN A 126 14.76 14.98 -8.68
N LEU A 127 14.10 15.61 -7.73
CA LEU A 127 12.93 16.46 -7.95
C LEU A 127 13.34 17.94 -7.97
N MET A 128 13.52 18.50 -9.16
CA MET A 128 14.11 19.84 -9.34
C MET A 128 13.23 21.02 -8.92
N LYS A 129 11.94 20.83 -8.60
CA LYS A 129 10.98 21.93 -8.43
C LYS A 129 10.42 22.13 -7.01
N THR A 130 10.44 21.10 -6.16
CA THR A 130 9.78 21.17 -4.85
C THR A 130 10.68 20.56 -3.78
N LEU A 131 11.18 21.41 -2.88
CA LEU A 131 11.90 20.94 -1.69
C LEU A 131 10.94 20.25 -0.74
N VAL A 132 11.16 18.97 -0.51
CA VAL A 132 10.41 18.15 0.43
C VAL A 132 11.15 18.12 1.76
N GLY A 133 10.51 18.57 2.84
CA GLY A 133 11.10 18.56 4.18
C GLY A 133 11.21 17.15 4.79
N HIS A 134 12.16 16.99 5.72
CA HIS A 134 12.41 15.73 6.44
C HIS A 134 11.16 15.12 7.10
N GLU A 135 10.30 15.96 7.69
CA GLU A 135 9.07 15.49 8.36
C GLU A 135 8.12 14.77 7.41
N LYS A 136 7.94 15.29 6.18
CA LYS A 136 7.05 14.65 5.20
C LYS A 136 7.61 13.31 4.72
N VAL A 137 8.94 13.23 4.53
CA VAL A 137 9.61 11.96 4.20
C VAL A 137 9.50 10.96 5.34
N ASN A 138 9.60 11.41 6.59
CA ASN A 138 9.42 10.55 7.76
C ASN A 138 7.97 10.08 7.91
N ALA A 139 6.98 10.94 7.66
CA ALA A 139 5.56 10.59 7.62
C ALA A 139 5.29 9.53 6.54
N TRP A 140 5.79 9.75 5.32
CA TRP A 140 5.72 8.76 4.23
C TRP A 140 6.28 7.40 4.67
N LYS A 141 7.51 7.37 5.23
CA LYS A 141 8.12 6.12 5.71
C LYS A 141 7.27 5.40 6.76
N ARG A 142 6.65 6.14 7.69
CA ARG A 142 5.79 5.58 8.74
C ARG A 142 4.52 4.97 8.16
N MET A 143 3.87 5.67 7.23
CA MET A 143 2.67 5.17 6.56
C MET A 143 2.97 3.95 5.71
N MET A 144 4.04 3.97 4.90
CA MET A 144 4.45 2.83 4.08
C MET A 144 4.81 1.60 4.94
N GLU A 145 5.47 1.79 6.08
CA GLU A 145 5.74 0.71 7.03
C GLU A 145 4.45 0.14 7.65
N CYS A 146 3.54 1.02 8.09
CA CYS A 146 2.26 0.61 8.68
C CYS A 146 1.39 -0.19 7.71
N TRP A 147 1.31 0.26 6.45
CA TRP A 147 0.51 -0.42 5.43
C TRP A 147 1.19 -1.66 4.86
N GLY A 148 2.46 -1.89 5.22
CA GLY A 148 3.17 -3.13 4.94
C GLY A 148 4.02 -3.12 3.67
N LEU A 149 4.37 -1.96 3.10
CA LEU A 149 5.20 -1.87 1.89
C LEU A 149 6.70 -2.07 2.17
N GLY A 150 7.11 -1.99 3.45
CA GLY A 150 8.49 -2.12 3.84
C GLY A 150 8.71 -1.90 5.33
N ARG A 151 9.95 -1.56 5.69
CA ARG A 151 10.37 -1.29 7.07
C ARG A 151 11.31 -0.08 7.14
N ARG A 152 11.20 0.69 8.20
CA ARG A 152 12.18 1.74 8.52
C ARG A 152 13.42 1.11 9.14
N ILE A 153 14.59 1.41 8.57
CA ILE A 153 15.87 0.93 9.10
C ILE A 153 16.82 2.13 9.16
N TYR A 154 17.22 2.52 10.38
CA TYR A 154 18.01 3.73 10.65
C TYR A 154 17.41 4.97 9.95
N SER A 155 18.20 5.68 9.13
CA SER A 155 17.76 6.83 8.34
C SER A 155 17.08 6.45 7.01
N GLY A 156 17.14 5.17 6.62
CA GLY A 156 16.66 4.65 5.33
C GLY A 156 15.32 3.93 5.41
N PHE A 157 15.01 3.22 4.33
CA PHE A 157 13.84 2.37 4.20
C PHE A 157 14.19 1.11 3.41
N TYR A 158 13.71 -0.03 3.91
CA TYR A 158 13.87 -1.35 3.32
C TYR A 158 12.55 -1.75 2.66
N ALA A 159 12.54 -1.74 1.32
CA ALA A 159 11.38 -1.93 0.47
C ALA A 159 11.09 -3.42 0.22
N LEU A 160 10.77 -4.13 1.30
CA LEU A 160 10.32 -5.52 1.24
C LEU A 160 8.85 -5.60 1.68
N PRO A 161 7.90 -5.79 0.75
CA PRO A 161 6.49 -5.94 1.08
C PRO A 161 6.26 -7.05 2.11
N GLN A 162 5.53 -6.73 3.15
CA GLN A 162 5.19 -7.66 4.23
C GLN A 162 4.23 -8.75 3.74
N LEU A 163 4.33 -9.94 4.33
CA LEU A 163 3.53 -11.09 3.90
C LEU A 163 2.03 -10.86 4.08
N SER A 164 1.61 -10.08 5.08
CA SER A 164 0.20 -9.71 5.29
C SER A 164 -0.37 -8.93 4.09
N LEU A 165 0.37 -7.94 3.59
CA LEU A 165 0.01 -7.17 2.40
C LEU A 165 0.02 -8.06 1.14
N MET A 166 1.05 -8.89 0.96
CA MET A 166 1.11 -9.76 -0.21
C MET A 166 -0.02 -10.81 -0.21
N LYS A 167 -0.36 -11.35 0.95
CA LYS A 167 -1.53 -12.23 1.10
C LYS A 167 -2.83 -11.52 0.73
N SER A 168 -3.02 -10.27 1.15
CA SER A 168 -4.25 -9.53 0.83
C SER A 168 -4.35 -9.21 -0.67
N ILE A 169 -3.24 -8.90 -1.34
CA ILE A 169 -3.16 -8.74 -2.79
C ILE A 169 -3.56 -10.04 -3.50
N ILE A 170 -2.98 -11.17 -3.09
CA ILE A 170 -3.17 -12.46 -3.78
C ILE A 170 -4.56 -13.06 -3.49
N LYS A 171 -5.09 -12.93 -2.26
CA LYS A 171 -6.42 -13.44 -1.88
C LYS A 171 -7.57 -12.79 -2.66
N GLY A 172 -7.37 -11.58 -3.17
CA GLY A 172 -8.42 -10.84 -3.89
C GLY A 172 -8.71 -11.32 -5.31
N ASN A 173 -7.97 -12.32 -5.81
CA ASN A 173 -8.03 -12.74 -7.21
C ASN A 173 -8.55 -14.18 -7.35
N GLU A 174 -9.03 -14.51 -8.55
CA GLU A 174 -9.40 -15.87 -8.90
C GLU A 174 -8.18 -16.81 -8.81
N ALA A 175 -8.44 -18.12 -8.78
CA ALA A 175 -7.37 -19.09 -8.83
C ALA A 175 -6.50 -18.83 -10.06
N TRP A 176 -5.18 -18.82 -9.88
CA TRP A 176 -4.23 -18.57 -10.95
C TRP A 176 -3.28 -19.75 -11.09
N GLU A 177 -3.05 -20.17 -12.32
CA GLU A 177 -1.99 -21.10 -12.66
C GLU A 177 -1.37 -20.65 -13.98
N GLY A 178 -0.08 -20.31 -13.96
CA GLY A 178 0.54 -19.70 -15.14
C GLY A 178 1.94 -19.17 -14.92
N GLY A 179 2.43 -18.44 -15.91
CA GLY A 179 3.73 -17.76 -15.85
C GLY A 179 3.80 -16.77 -14.67
N LEU A 180 4.92 -16.77 -13.97
CA LEU A 180 5.18 -15.89 -12.83
C LEU A 180 5.22 -14.40 -13.23
N HIS A 181 5.74 -14.09 -14.42
CA HIS A 181 5.79 -12.71 -14.90
C HIS A 181 4.39 -12.12 -15.16
N PRO A 182 3.53 -12.75 -15.99
CA PRO A 182 2.14 -12.29 -16.17
C PRO A 182 1.36 -12.20 -14.87
N PHE A 183 1.59 -13.08 -13.91
CA PHE A 183 0.96 -12.96 -12.59
C PHE A 183 1.37 -11.66 -11.89
N CYS A 184 2.66 -11.36 -11.82
CA CYS A 184 3.13 -10.14 -11.20
C CYS A 184 2.58 -8.89 -11.92
N GLU A 185 2.58 -8.91 -13.26
CA GLU A 185 2.09 -7.80 -14.09
C GLU A 185 0.59 -7.56 -13.95
N ASN A 186 -0.24 -8.60 -13.95
CA ASN A 186 -1.70 -8.46 -13.96
C ASN A 186 -2.31 -8.40 -12.56
N ILE A 187 -1.64 -8.98 -11.56
CA ILE A 187 -2.21 -9.15 -10.22
C ILE A 187 -1.55 -8.24 -9.18
N ILE A 188 -0.22 -8.14 -9.20
CA ILE A 188 0.52 -7.39 -8.17
C ILE A 188 0.74 -5.94 -8.61
N HIS A 189 1.19 -5.72 -9.84
CA HIS A 189 1.53 -4.41 -10.38
C HIS A 189 0.40 -3.36 -10.29
N PRO A 190 -0.89 -3.73 -10.49
CA PRO A 190 -1.99 -2.77 -10.35
C PRO A 190 -2.20 -2.28 -8.92
N VAL A 191 -1.70 -3.00 -7.91
CA VAL A 191 -1.80 -2.59 -6.50
C VAL A 191 -0.50 -1.94 -6.04
N ILE A 192 0.63 -2.62 -6.20
CA ILE A 192 1.96 -2.09 -5.86
C ILE A 192 2.87 -2.19 -7.09
N PRO A 193 3.59 -1.12 -7.46
CA PRO A 193 4.50 -1.19 -8.61
C PRO A 193 5.54 -2.30 -8.42
N CYS A 194 5.66 -3.18 -9.41
CA CYS A 194 6.58 -4.31 -9.35
C CYS A 194 7.41 -4.54 -10.63
N LEU A 195 7.30 -3.66 -11.62
CA LEU A 195 8.06 -3.75 -12.87
C LEU A 195 9.24 -2.78 -12.84
N THR A 196 10.44 -3.29 -13.05
CA THR A 196 11.67 -2.47 -13.10
C THR A 196 11.76 -1.75 -14.46
N SER A 197 12.70 -0.80 -14.59
CA SER A 197 12.93 -0.11 -15.87
C SER A 197 13.37 -1.06 -17.00
N GLU A 198 13.89 -2.24 -16.66
CA GLU A 198 14.31 -3.27 -17.62
C GLU A 198 13.16 -4.25 -17.96
N GLY A 199 11.96 -4.03 -17.44
CA GLY A 199 10.85 -4.97 -17.57
C GLY A 199 11.03 -6.25 -16.75
N ASN A 200 11.85 -6.22 -15.70
CA ASN A 200 11.97 -7.34 -14.76
C ASN A 200 10.97 -7.20 -13.61
N ILE A 201 10.74 -8.28 -12.85
CA ILE A 201 10.01 -8.20 -11.61
C ILE A 201 10.94 -7.73 -10.50
N TYR A 202 10.51 -6.73 -9.74
CA TYR A 202 11.21 -6.19 -8.59
C TYR A 202 11.56 -7.28 -7.57
N ARG A 203 12.83 -7.34 -7.15
CA ARG A 203 13.32 -8.39 -6.24
C ARG A 203 12.57 -8.46 -4.92
N GLY A 204 12.09 -7.31 -4.41
CA GLY A 204 11.29 -7.29 -3.18
C GLY A 204 10.01 -8.11 -3.30
N VAL A 205 9.32 -8.02 -4.45
CA VAL A 205 8.12 -8.83 -4.71
C VAL A 205 8.47 -10.31 -4.85
N ILE A 206 9.55 -10.64 -5.57
CA ILE A 206 10.01 -12.04 -5.70
C ILE A 206 10.32 -12.66 -4.34
N PHE A 207 11.03 -11.96 -3.46
CA PHE A 207 11.32 -12.45 -2.11
C PHE A 207 10.08 -12.64 -1.27
N SER A 208 9.09 -11.73 -1.36
CA SER A 208 7.83 -11.93 -0.65
C SER A 208 7.04 -13.12 -1.20
N LEU A 209 7.04 -13.37 -2.52
CA LEU A 209 6.42 -14.55 -3.11
C LEU A 209 7.13 -15.85 -2.69
N MET A 210 8.46 -15.86 -2.62
CA MET A 210 9.22 -17.00 -2.10
C MET A 210 8.89 -17.32 -0.65
N ALA A 211 8.71 -16.30 0.19
CA ALA A 211 8.28 -16.49 1.58
C ALA A 211 6.83 -17.03 1.66
N LEU A 212 5.93 -16.56 0.80
CA LEU A 212 4.57 -17.12 0.71
C LEU A 212 4.56 -18.57 0.21
N HIS A 213 5.48 -18.93 -0.68
CA HIS A 213 5.68 -20.31 -1.09
C HIS A 213 6.10 -21.20 0.08
N GLN A 214 7.05 -20.74 0.89
CA GLN A 214 7.50 -21.45 2.09
C GLN A 214 6.39 -21.62 3.14
N GLU A 215 5.46 -20.66 3.24
CA GLU A 215 4.27 -20.76 4.10
C GLU A 215 3.12 -21.60 3.50
N GLY A 216 3.31 -22.16 2.30
CA GLY A 216 2.29 -22.94 1.59
C GLY A 216 1.08 -22.13 1.15
N ALA A 217 1.20 -20.79 1.07
CA ALA A 217 0.12 -19.91 0.59
C ALA A 217 0.00 -19.92 -0.94
N LEU A 218 1.06 -20.29 -1.64
CA LEU A 218 1.14 -20.44 -3.10
C LEU A 218 2.24 -21.45 -3.44
N GLU A 219 2.29 -21.90 -4.69
CA GLU A 219 3.33 -22.78 -5.20
C GLU A 219 4.15 -22.04 -6.26
N LEU A 220 5.48 -21.99 -6.07
CA LEU A 220 6.42 -21.54 -7.09
C LEU A 220 7.15 -22.76 -7.64
N SER A 221 7.29 -22.83 -8.96
CA SER A 221 7.98 -23.93 -9.62
C SER A 221 8.69 -23.48 -10.88
N TYR A 222 9.49 -24.40 -11.43
CA TYR A 222 10.11 -24.27 -12.74
C TYR A 222 9.46 -25.24 -13.72
N VAL A 223 9.03 -24.72 -14.86
CA VAL A 223 8.52 -25.51 -15.98
C VAL A 223 9.44 -25.28 -17.17
N GLN A 224 10.04 -26.38 -17.66
CA GLN A 224 10.92 -26.37 -18.83
C GLN A 224 10.13 -26.04 -20.12
N ASP A 225 10.83 -25.56 -21.13
CA ASP A 225 10.31 -25.32 -22.49
C ASP A 225 9.20 -24.25 -22.63
N LEU A 226 8.94 -23.46 -21.58
CA LEU A 226 8.08 -22.29 -21.67
C LEU A 226 8.87 -21.01 -21.97
N PRO A 227 8.30 -20.06 -22.73
CA PRO A 227 8.98 -18.80 -23.08
C PRO A 227 9.02 -17.79 -21.92
N TYR A 228 8.82 -18.24 -20.68
CA TYR A 228 8.78 -17.38 -19.50
C TYR A 228 10.16 -17.21 -18.88
N LYS A 229 10.50 -15.97 -18.56
CA LYS A 229 11.69 -15.63 -17.80
C LYS A 229 11.63 -16.24 -16.40
N SER A 230 12.77 -16.73 -15.93
CA SER A 230 12.91 -17.22 -14.56
C SER A 230 13.35 -16.13 -13.58
N TYR A 231 12.97 -16.31 -12.32
CA TYR A 231 13.20 -15.40 -11.21
C TYR A 231 13.73 -16.14 -9.98
N GLY A 232 14.14 -15.36 -8.97
CA GLY A 232 14.71 -15.83 -7.72
C GLY A 232 16.24 -15.87 -7.74
N PRO A 233 16.91 -16.08 -6.59
CA PRO A 233 18.37 -16.03 -6.48
C PRO A 233 19.12 -16.99 -7.42
N LYS A 234 18.46 -18.09 -7.80
CA LYS A 234 19.01 -19.14 -8.65
C LYS A 234 18.35 -19.22 -10.03
N ASN A 235 17.37 -18.35 -10.32
CA ASN A 235 16.53 -18.41 -11.52
C ASN A 235 15.73 -19.73 -11.66
N ASP A 236 15.21 -20.23 -10.54
CA ASP A 236 14.53 -21.52 -10.46
C ASP A 236 12.99 -21.38 -10.47
N PHE A 237 12.45 -20.18 -10.75
CA PHE A 237 11.00 -19.95 -10.71
C PHE A 237 10.53 -19.21 -11.96
N ASN A 238 9.73 -19.87 -12.81
CA ASN A 238 9.04 -19.21 -13.93
C ASN A 238 7.51 -19.47 -13.92
N TRP A 239 7.03 -20.28 -12.98
CA TRP A 239 5.63 -20.67 -12.85
C TRP A 239 5.11 -20.42 -11.43
N ILE A 240 3.83 -20.06 -11.35
CA ILE A 240 3.13 -19.83 -10.08
C ILE A 240 1.73 -20.44 -10.12
N LYS A 241 1.37 -21.10 -9.02
CA LYS A 241 0.02 -21.59 -8.77
C LYS A 241 -0.51 -21.02 -7.46
N VAL A 242 -1.69 -20.42 -7.52
CA VAL A 242 -2.41 -19.85 -6.39
C VAL A 242 -3.78 -20.51 -6.35
N GLU A 243 -4.02 -21.30 -5.31
CA GLU A 243 -5.31 -21.93 -5.10
C GLU A 243 -6.27 -20.95 -4.41
N ARG A 244 -7.53 -20.94 -4.86
CA ARG A 244 -8.58 -20.19 -4.16
C ARG A 244 -8.83 -20.88 -2.82
N ARG A 245 -8.28 -20.34 -1.75
CA ARG A 245 -8.66 -20.76 -0.39
C ARG A 245 -10.08 -20.25 -0.15
N CYS A 246 -11.06 -21.16 -0.19
CA CYS A 246 -12.36 -20.93 0.42
C CYS A 246 -12.11 -20.77 1.93
N ASP A 247 -12.08 -19.53 2.43
CA ASP A 247 -12.13 -19.32 3.86
C ASP A 247 -13.48 -19.91 4.33
N LEU A 248 -13.46 -20.98 5.12
CA LEU A 248 -14.64 -21.70 5.65
C LEU A 248 -15.63 -20.77 6.39
N ASN A 249 -15.21 -19.55 6.74
CA ASN A 249 -16.06 -18.51 7.32
C ASN A 249 -17.04 -17.88 6.32
N ASP A 250 -16.75 -17.90 5.01
CA ASP A 250 -17.71 -17.44 4.00
C ASP A 250 -18.86 -18.47 3.83
N ALA A 251 -18.57 -19.75 3.98
CA ALA A 251 -19.57 -20.82 3.94
C ALA A 251 -20.55 -20.78 5.13
N LEU A 252 -20.06 -20.40 6.32
CA LEU A 252 -20.91 -20.22 7.51
C LEU A 252 -21.73 -18.92 7.49
N SER A 253 -21.30 -17.94 6.70
CA SER A 253 -22.05 -16.69 6.49
C SER A 253 -23.24 -16.88 5.55
N GLN A 254 -23.14 -17.83 4.60
CA GLN A 254 -24.23 -18.19 3.69
C GLN A 254 -25.25 -19.17 4.30
N GLN A 255 -24.90 -19.90 5.36
CA GLN A 255 -25.85 -20.77 6.07
C GLN A 255 -26.74 -20.06 7.10
N LYS A 256 -26.48 -18.78 7.43
CA LYS A 256 -27.36 -17.99 8.30
C LYS A 256 -28.53 -17.31 7.59
N PHE A 257 -28.62 -17.46 6.26
CA PHE A 257 -29.69 -16.89 5.44
C PHE A 257 -30.38 -17.92 4.54
N ALA A 258 -30.27 -19.22 4.86
CA ALA A 258 -31.03 -20.28 4.21
C ALA A 258 -32.11 -20.84 5.16
#